data_AF-A0A3P7IDL2-F1
#
_entry.id   AF-A0A3P7IDL2-F1
#
_cell.length_a   1.000
_cell.length_b   1.000
_cell.length_c   1.000
_cell.angle_alpha   90.00
_cell.angle_beta   90.00
_cell.angle_gamma   90.00
#
_symmetry.space_group_name_H-M   'P 1'
#
loop_
_entity.id
_entity.type
_entity.pdbx_description
1 polymer ?
#
loop_
_entity_poly.entity_id
_entity_poly.type
_entity_poly.pdbx_seq_one_letter_code
_entity_poly.pdbx_strand_id
1 'polypeptide(L)'
;MVCIAVALKQCLSEEFVNYGKQVLANSQALAHRLIELGYTLATGGTDNHLCLVDLRPSGIEGAKAEHVLDMAHIACNKNTCPGDVSAFRPGGIRLGTPALTSRGLKEKDFEKVADFIHEGLQILLKYQGQAGKTMKDFKSFTETNKDFLKDIGELAEKVEAFTSHFDIPGNPEF
;
A
#
# COMPACT_ATOMS: atom_id res chain seq x y z
N MET A 1 0.87 -30.80 -7.84
CA MET A 1 1.58 -31.35 -6.65
C MET A 1 3.08 -31.05 -6.65
N VAL A 2 3.80 -31.18 -7.77
CA VAL A 2 5.26 -30.91 -7.83
C VAL A 2 5.64 -29.50 -7.38
N CYS A 3 4.94 -28.45 -7.83
CA CYS A 3 5.25 -27.07 -7.41
C CYS A 3 5.08 -26.85 -5.89
N ILE A 4 4.09 -27.51 -5.28
CA ILE A 4 3.86 -27.44 -3.83
C ILE A 4 5.02 -28.14 -3.10
N ALA A 5 5.49 -29.29 -3.58
CA ALA A 5 6.63 -29.98 -2.99
C ALA A 5 7.92 -29.13 -3.05
N VAL A 6 8.15 -28.42 -4.17
CA VAL A 6 9.27 -27.47 -4.30
C VAL A 6 9.14 -26.32 -3.31
N ALA A 7 7.97 -25.69 -3.21
CA ALA A 7 7.72 -24.61 -2.26
C ALA A 7 7.91 -25.06 -0.81
N LEU A 8 7.38 -26.23 -0.44
CA LEU A 8 7.54 -26.79 0.90
C LEU A 8 9.01 -27.08 1.23
N LYS A 9 9.80 -27.54 0.26
CA LYS A 9 11.25 -27.72 0.44
C LYS A 9 11.95 -26.39 0.69
N GLN A 10 11.58 -25.32 -0.01
CA GLN A 10 12.12 -23.97 0.23
C GLN A 10 11.72 -23.46 1.63
N CYS A 11 10.49 -23.71 2.08
CA CYS A 11 10.04 -23.29 3.41
C CYS A 11 10.85 -23.89 4.57
N LEU A 12 11.57 -24.99 4.35
CA LEU A 12 12.42 -25.64 5.36
C LEU A 12 13.84 -25.03 5.44
N SER A 13 14.19 -24.07 4.58
CA SER A 13 15.53 -23.48 4.57
C SER A 13 15.69 -22.38 5.64
N GLU A 14 16.93 -22.17 6.10
CA GLU A 14 17.26 -21.03 6.96
C GLU A 14 16.98 -19.68 6.28
N GLU A 15 17.13 -19.62 4.96
CA GLU A 15 16.81 -18.45 4.15
C GLU A 15 15.33 -18.08 4.25
N PHE A 16 14.42 -19.07 4.21
CA PHE A 16 13.00 -18.82 4.36
C PHE A 16 12.64 -18.36 5.79
N VAL A 17 13.34 -18.89 6.80
CA VAL A 17 13.20 -18.41 8.19
C VAL A 17 13.63 -16.94 8.30
N ASN A 18 14.77 -16.57 7.70
CA ASN A 18 15.26 -15.20 7.70
C ASN A 18 14.34 -14.26 6.89
N TYR A 19 13.80 -14.73 5.77
CA TYR A 19 12.76 -14.03 5.01
C TYR A 19 11.53 -13.76 5.87
N GLY A 20 11.00 -14.77 6.59
CA GLY A 20 9.86 -14.61 7.48
C GLY A 20 10.10 -13.56 8.57
N LYS A 21 11.29 -13.55 9.18
CA LYS A 21 11.70 -12.51 10.15
C LYS A 21 11.73 -11.12 9.50
N GLN A 22 12.26 -11.01 8.29
CA GLN A 22 12.30 -9.74 7.55
C GLN A 22 10.90 -9.24 7.21
N VAL A 23 9.97 -10.12 6.81
CA VAL A 23 8.57 -9.76 6.52
C VAL A 23 7.92 -9.10 7.74
N LEU A 24 8.15 -9.66 8.94
CA LEU A 24 7.63 -9.10 10.19
C LEU A 24 8.29 -7.76 10.54
N ALA A 25 9.62 -7.67 10.46
CA ALA A 25 10.36 -6.43 10.73
C ALA A 25 9.93 -5.29 9.79
N ASN A 26 9.76 -5.59 8.51
CA ASN A 26 9.25 -4.66 7.51
C ASN A 26 7.82 -4.21 7.80
N SER A 27 6.96 -5.13 8.25
CA SER A 27 5.56 -4.80 8.60
C SER A 27 5.49 -3.86 9.79
N GLN A 28 6.34 -4.08 10.79
CA GLN A 28 6.47 -3.19 11.95
C GLN A 28 7.02 -1.82 11.56
N ALA A 29 8.05 -1.76 10.72
CA ALA A 29 8.59 -0.49 10.21
C ALA A 29 7.53 0.33 9.44
N LEU A 30 6.79 -0.33 8.54
CA LEU A 30 5.68 0.29 7.81
C LEU A 30 4.60 0.81 8.77
N ALA A 31 4.19 -0.01 9.74
CA ALA A 31 3.19 0.36 10.74
C ALA A 31 3.63 1.58 11.57
N HIS A 32 4.84 1.56 12.10
CA HIS A 32 5.39 2.66 12.89
C HIS A 32 5.45 3.95 12.08
N ARG A 33 5.96 3.88 10.85
CA ARG A 33 6.04 5.07 9.99
C ARG A 33 4.68 5.65 9.66
N LEU A 34 3.68 4.82 9.39
CA LEU A 34 2.30 5.29 9.17
C LEU A 34 1.70 5.95 10.42
N ILE A 35 1.99 5.43 11.61
CA ILE A 35 1.56 6.04 12.88
C ILE A 35 2.25 7.40 13.09
N GLU A 36 3.55 7.52 12.82
CA GLU A 36 4.27 8.81 12.88
C GLU A 36 3.69 9.85 11.93
N LEU A 37 3.20 9.41 10.77
CA LEU A 37 2.53 10.25 9.76
C LEU A 37 1.07 10.58 10.13
N GLY A 38 0.59 10.12 11.30
CA GLY A 38 -0.71 10.46 11.86
C GLY A 38 -1.85 9.51 11.50
N TYR A 39 -1.58 8.35 10.90
CA TYR A 39 -2.61 7.37 10.58
C TYR A 39 -2.92 6.46 11.77
N THR A 40 -4.18 6.04 11.87
CA THR A 40 -4.62 5.07 12.87
C THR A 40 -4.60 3.67 12.29
N LEU A 41 -4.01 2.71 13.01
CA LEU A 41 -4.11 1.29 12.67
C LEU A 41 -5.21 0.65 13.51
N ALA A 42 -5.99 -0.28 12.94
CA ALA A 42 -7.17 -0.85 13.59
C ALA A 42 -6.89 -1.48 14.98
N THR A 43 -5.67 -1.99 15.18
CA THR A 43 -5.19 -2.57 16.46
C THR A 43 -4.03 -1.79 17.07
N GLY A 44 -3.70 -0.60 16.54
CA GLY A 44 -2.57 0.22 16.98
C GLY A 44 -1.18 -0.25 16.51
N GLY A 45 -1.09 -1.34 15.73
CA GLY A 45 0.17 -1.94 15.30
C GLY A 45 -0.05 -3.18 14.44
N THR A 46 0.98 -4.03 14.34
CA THR A 46 0.92 -5.33 13.67
C THR A 46 1.89 -6.32 14.31
N ASP A 47 1.45 -7.58 14.43
CA ASP A 47 2.26 -8.72 14.87
C ASP A 47 2.50 -9.72 13.73
N ASN A 48 2.09 -9.38 12.51
CA ASN A 48 2.18 -10.25 11.35
C ASN A 48 2.61 -9.47 10.09
N HIS A 49 2.27 -9.97 8.92
CA HIS A 49 2.73 -9.47 7.62
C HIS A 49 1.84 -8.37 7.01
N LEU A 50 0.78 -7.94 7.70
CA LEU A 50 -0.16 -6.96 7.20
C LEU A 50 -0.55 -5.90 8.23
N CYS A 51 -0.98 -4.74 7.75
CA CYS A 51 -1.52 -3.64 8.54
C CYS A 51 -2.88 -3.23 7.97
N LEU A 52 -3.84 -2.94 8.85
CA LEU A 52 -5.12 -2.35 8.48
C LEU A 52 -5.15 -0.89 8.92
N VAL A 53 -5.07 0.02 7.94
CA VAL A 53 -5.06 1.46 8.16
C VAL A 53 -6.49 1.99 8.11
N ASP A 54 -6.90 2.66 9.18
CA ASP A 54 -8.17 3.38 9.26
C ASP A 54 -7.97 4.82 8.75
N LEU A 55 -8.64 5.14 7.64
CA LEU A 55 -8.55 6.43 6.96
C LEU A 55 -9.69 7.39 7.31
N ARG A 56 -10.67 6.95 8.11
CA ARG A 56 -11.82 7.77 8.52
C ARG A 56 -11.44 9.00 9.35
N PRO A 57 -10.46 8.94 10.28
CA PRO A 57 -10.00 10.13 10.99
C PRO A 57 -9.47 11.21 10.04
N SER A 58 -8.92 10.79 8.90
CA SER A 58 -8.44 11.68 7.83
C SER A 58 -9.55 12.10 6.85
N GLY A 59 -10.79 11.63 7.03
CA GLY A 59 -11.91 11.95 6.15
C GLY A 59 -11.81 11.34 4.74
N ILE A 60 -11.03 10.28 4.59
CA ILE A 60 -10.79 9.60 3.31
C ILE A 60 -11.59 8.31 3.23
N GLU A 61 -12.26 8.08 2.10
CA GLU A 61 -12.90 6.80 1.78
C GLU A 61 -11.89 5.81 1.18
N GLY A 62 -11.88 4.56 1.67
CA GLY A 62 -10.92 3.54 1.23
C GLY A 62 -10.96 3.25 -0.26
N ALA A 63 -12.13 3.35 -0.91
CA ALA A 63 -12.27 3.17 -2.35
C ALA A 63 -11.61 4.29 -3.18
N LYS A 64 -11.60 5.53 -2.67
CA LYS A 64 -10.92 6.65 -3.32
C LYS A 64 -9.41 6.54 -3.10
N ALA A 65 -9.00 6.17 -1.88
CA ALA A 65 -7.60 5.91 -1.56
C ALA A 65 -6.99 4.83 -2.46
N GLU A 66 -7.67 3.68 -2.58
CA GLU A 66 -7.25 2.58 -3.46
C GLU A 66 -7.07 3.05 -4.92
N HIS A 67 -8.03 3.81 -5.45
CA HIS A 67 -7.97 4.33 -6.83
C HIS A 67 -6.81 5.31 -7.05
N VAL A 68 -6.58 6.25 -6.13
CA VAL A 68 -5.48 7.22 -6.25
C VAL A 68 -4.12 6.54 -6.10
N LEU A 69 -3.99 5.60 -5.16
CA LEU A 69 -2.75 4.86 -4.96
C LEU A 69 -2.44 3.96 -6.18
N ASP A 70 -3.46 3.36 -6.80
CA ASP A 70 -3.30 2.60 -8.05
C ASP A 70 -2.76 3.47 -9.18
N MET A 71 -3.28 4.69 -9.34
CA MET A 71 -2.74 5.67 -10.30
C MET A 71 -1.29 6.10 -10.02
N ALA A 72 -0.83 5.95 -8.77
CA ALA A 72 0.56 6.19 -8.36
C ALA A 72 1.44 4.93 -8.42
N HIS A 73 0.99 3.86 -9.07
CA HIS A 73 1.66 2.55 -9.12
C HIS A 73 1.82 1.87 -7.74
N ILE A 74 0.93 2.17 -6.79
CA ILE A 74 0.90 1.57 -5.45
C ILE A 74 -0.34 0.68 -5.33
N ALA A 75 -0.15 -0.62 -5.55
CA ALA A 75 -1.22 -1.60 -5.39
C ALA A 75 -1.56 -1.82 -3.91
N CYS A 76 -2.80 -1.51 -3.53
CA CYS A 76 -3.35 -1.81 -2.21
C CYS A 76 -4.79 -2.31 -2.33
N ASN A 77 -5.40 -2.67 -1.20
CA ASN A 77 -6.78 -3.14 -1.18
C ASN A 77 -7.61 -2.36 -0.18
N LYS A 78 -8.74 -1.80 -0.61
CA LYS A 78 -9.74 -1.23 0.32
C LYS A 78 -10.30 -2.32 1.23
N ASN A 79 -10.45 -2.04 2.51
CA ASN A 79 -10.91 -3.01 3.50
C ASN A 79 -11.79 -2.35 4.55
N THR A 80 -12.85 -3.04 4.95
CA THR A 80 -13.75 -2.60 6.04
C THR A 80 -12.97 -2.52 7.35
N CYS A 81 -13.20 -1.47 8.13
CA CYS A 81 -12.63 -1.27 9.45
C CYS A 81 -13.70 -1.44 10.54
N PRO A 82 -13.31 -1.81 11.78
CA PRO A 82 -14.24 -1.78 12.92
C PRO A 82 -14.92 -0.42 13.04
N GLY A 83 -16.24 -0.40 13.11
CA GLY A 83 -17.05 0.84 13.16
C GLY A 83 -17.55 1.36 11.81
N ASP A 84 -17.21 0.70 10.69
CA ASP A 84 -17.80 1.07 9.39
C ASP A 84 -19.30 0.80 9.39
N VAL A 85 -20.08 1.81 9.01
CA VAL A 85 -21.55 1.73 8.93
C VAL A 85 -21.99 0.89 7.72
N SER A 86 -21.13 0.73 6.71
CA SER A 86 -21.46 -0.01 5.49
C SER A 86 -20.25 -0.72 4.90
N ALA A 87 -20.41 -2.00 4.58
CA ALA A 87 -19.39 -2.78 3.85
C ALA A 87 -19.13 -2.27 2.42
N PHE A 88 -20.09 -1.52 1.84
CA PHE A 88 -19.93 -0.95 0.49
C PHE A 88 -19.09 0.34 0.48
N ARG A 89 -18.82 0.93 1.65
CA ARG A 89 -18.00 2.13 1.81
C ARG A 89 -16.94 1.88 2.89
N PRO A 90 -15.93 1.02 2.60
CA PRO A 90 -14.88 0.71 3.55
C PRO A 90 -14.08 1.96 3.92
N GLY A 91 -13.82 2.12 5.21
CA GLY A 91 -13.09 3.25 5.79
C GLY A 91 -11.58 3.09 5.80
N GLY A 92 -11.04 1.99 5.28
CA GLY A 92 -9.60 1.72 5.38
C GLY A 92 -8.98 1.01 4.19
N ILE A 93 -7.67 0.81 4.30
CA ILE A 93 -6.85 0.08 3.33
C ILE A 93 -6.01 -0.98 4.05
N ARG A 94 -5.81 -2.12 3.40
CA ARG A 94 -4.96 -3.21 3.87
C ARG A 94 -3.65 -3.19 3.09
N LEU A 95 -2.55 -3.17 3.83
CA LEU A 95 -1.19 -3.16 3.32
C LEU A 95 -0.46 -4.41 3.79
N GLY A 96 0.40 -4.99 2.96
CA GLY A 96 1.16 -6.18 3.30
C GLY A 96 2.59 -6.10 2.78
N THR A 97 3.51 -6.72 3.51
CA THR A 97 4.95 -6.68 3.23
C THR A 97 5.56 -7.87 2.46
N PRO A 98 4.93 -9.06 2.33
CA PRO A 98 5.58 -10.22 1.69
C PRO A 98 6.11 -9.96 0.28
N ALA A 99 5.31 -9.35 -0.59
CA ALA A 99 5.66 -9.18 -2.00
C ALA A 99 6.93 -8.33 -2.19
N LEU A 100 7.00 -7.18 -1.52
CA LEU A 100 8.15 -6.30 -1.59
C LEU A 100 9.36 -6.85 -0.82
N THR A 101 9.14 -7.57 0.28
CA THR A 101 10.23 -8.24 1.00
C THR A 101 10.90 -9.31 0.13
N SER A 102 10.12 -10.05 -0.67
CA SER A 102 10.65 -11.01 -1.64
C SER A 102 11.49 -10.36 -2.75
N ARG A 103 11.28 -9.06 -3.02
CA ARG A 103 12.11 -8.25 -3.93
C ARG A 103 13.35 -7.66 -3.26
N GLY A 104 13.55 -7.91 -1.97
CA GLY A 104 14.73 -7.49 -1.21
C GLY A 104 14.55 -6.25 -0.34
N LEU A 105 13.37 -5.63 -0.30
CA LEU A 105 13.13 -4.42 0.51
C LEU A 105 13.35 -4.70 2.01
N LYS A 106 13.92 -3.70 2.69
CA LYS A 106 14.22 -3.68 4.13
C LYS A 106 13.44 -2.58 4.86
N GLU A 107 13.64 -2.45 6.15
CA GLU A 107 12.87 -1.59 7.04
C GLU A 107 12.85 -0.13 6.58
N LYS A 108 14.02 0.43 6.21
CA LYS A 108 14.15 1.79 5.67
C LYS A 108 13.43 1.98 4.33
N ASP A 109 13.38 0.93 3.51
CA ASP A 109 12.64 0.96 2.25
C ASP A 109 11.13 1.00 2.53
N PHE A 110 10.67 0.30 3.57
CA PHE A 110 9.27 0.34 4.00
C PHE A 110 8.87 1.66 4.66
N GLU A 111 9.79 2.35 5.33
CA GLU A 111 9.56 3.75 5.74
C GLU A 111 9.31 4.64 4.51
N LYS A 112 10.10 4.46 3.44
CA LYS A 112 9.93 5.19 2.18
C LYS A 112 8.61 4.83 1.49
N VAL A 113 8.20 3.56 1.52
CA VAL A 113 6.90 3.11 1.02
C VAL A 113 5.76 3.79 1.79
N ALA A 114 5.84 3.90 3.13
CA ALA A 114 4.85 4.64 3.91
C ALA A 114 4.80 6.13 3.53
N ASP A 115 5.95 6.75 3.25
CA ASP A 115 6.00 8.14 2.77
C ASP A 115 5.29 8.32 1.42
N PHE A 116 5.49 7.40 0.47
CA PHE A 116 4.80 7.43 -0.83
C PHE A 116 3.28 7.23 -0.70
N ILE A 117 2.86 6.30 0.16
CA ILE A 117 1.43 6.10 0.47
C ILE A 117 0.86 7.39 1.05
N HIS A 118 1.57 8.03 1.99
CA HIS A 118 1.14 9.29 2.58
C HIS A 118 1.04 10.39 1.53
N GLU A 119 2.04 10.56 0.66
CA GLU A 119 2.01 11.55 -0.43
C GLU A 119 0.77 11.36 -1.34
N GLY A 120 0.46 10.12 -1.73
CA GLY A 120 -0.74 9.81 -2.51
C GLY A 120 -2.05 10.16 -1.80
N LEU A 121 -2.12 9.89 -0.49
CA LEU A 121 -3.28 10.27 0.33
C LEU A 121 -3.41 11.79 0.52
N GLN A 122 -2.29 12.52 0.60
CA GLN A 122 -2.30 13.99 0.65
C GLN A 122 -2.76 14.60 -0.68
N ILE A 123 -2.34 14.03 -1.82
CA ILE A 123 -2.84 14.43 -3.13
C ILE A 123 -4.36 14.22 -3.18
N LEU A 124 -4.86 13.07 -2.74
CA LEU A 124 -6.30 12.83 -2.65
C LEU A 124 -7.01 13.91 -1.80
N LEU A 125 -6.50 14.23 -0.62
CA LEU A 125 -7.08 15.26 0.25
C LEU A 125 -7.10 16.65 -0.39
N LYS A 126 -6.03 17.03 -1.10
CA LYS A 126 -5.92 18.32 -1.81
C LYS A 126 -7.04 18.51 -2.83
N TYR A 127 -7.45 17.44 -3.52
CA TYR A 127 -8.44 17.50 -4.60
C TYR A 127 -9.82 16.96 -4.24
N GLN A 128 -9.99 16.33 -3.07
CA GLN A 128 -11.26 15.74 -2.62
C GLN A 128 -12.45 16.73 -2.67
N GLY A 129 -12.22 18.01 -2.34
CA GLY A 129 -13.27 19.04 -2.37
C GLY A 129 -13.68 19.50 -3.78
N GLN A 130 -12.86 19.19 -4.79
CA GLN A 130 -13.11 19.55 -6.20
C GLN A 130 -13.78 18.40 -6.96
N ALA A 131 -13.66 17.17 -6.45
CA ALA A 131 -14.28 16.00 -7.04
C ALA A 131 -15.76 15.88 -6.64
N GLY A 132 -16.56 15.24 -7.51
CA GLY A 132 -17.97 14.99 -7.22
C GLY A 132 -18.18 13.99 -6.07
N LYS A 133 -19.42 13.94 -5.56
CA LYS A 133 -19.77 13.10 -4.40
C LYS A 133 -19.73 11.61 -4.70
N THR A 134 -19.93 11.20 -5.95
CA THR A 134 -19.96 9.79 -6.33
C THR A 134 -18.59 9.30 -6.78
N MET A 135 -18.35 7.99 -6.66
CA MET A 135 -17.11 7.39 -7.17
C MET A 135 -16.98 7.56 -8.71
N LYS A 136 -18.09 7.62 -9.43
CA LYS A 136 -18.08 7.86 -10.89
C LYS A 136 -17.55 9.25 -11.22
N ASP A 137 -18.03 10.27 -10.51
CA ASP A 137 -17.57 11.64 -10.68
C ASP A 137 -16.11 11.78 -10.27
N PHE A 138 -15.71 11.10 -9.19
CA PHE A 138 -14.32 11.06 -8.74
C PHE A 138 -13.39 10.49 -9.81
N LYS A 139 -13.74 9.35 -10.42
CA LYS A 139 -12.95 8.77 -11.52
C LYS A 139 -12.83 9.70 -12.72
N SER A 140 -13.96 10.28 -13.15
CA SER A 140 -13.96 11.24 -14.25
C SER A 140 -13.10 12.47 -13.93
N PHE A 141 -13.11 12.96 -12.70
CA PHE A 141 -12.23 14.03 -12.25
C PHE A 141 -10.75 13.62 -12.34
N THR A 142 -10.39 12.44 -11.82
CA THR A 142 -8.99 11.97 -11.83
C THR A 142 -8.44 11.75 -13.24
N GLU A 143 -9.30 11.52 -14.22
CA GLU A 143 -8.93 11.34 -15.63
C GLU A 143 -8.84 12.66 -16.41
N THR A 144 -9.42 13.75 -15.91
CA THR A 144 -9.58 15.01 -16.68
C THR A 144 -8.88 16.21 -16.05
N ASN A 145 -8.67 16.22 -14.73
CA ASN A 145 -8.02 17.33 -14.06
C ASN A 145 -6.51 17.29 -14.27
N LYS A 146 -5.98 18.29 -14.98
CA LYS A 146 -4.56 18.37 -15.35
C LYS A 146 -3.62 18.52 -14.16
N ASP A 147 -4.03 19.27 -13.13
CA ASP A 147 -3.19 19.50 -11.95
C ASP A 147 -3.10 18.23 -11.10
N PHE A 148 -4.22 17.51 -10.94
CA PHE A 148 -4.25 16.19 -10.31
C PHE A 148 -3.37 15.19 -11.07
N LEU A 149 -3.54 15.09 -12.40
CA LEU A 149 -2.77 14.18 -13.24
C LEU A 149 -1.26 14.46 -13.18
N LYS A 150 -0.89 15.74 -13.09
CA LYS A 150 0.50 16.14 -12.90
C LYS A 150 1.02 15.68 -11.54
N ASP A 151 0.34 16.02 -10.45
CA ASP A 151 0.78 15.69 -9.09
C ASP A 151 0.88 14.16 -8.90
N ILE A 152 -0.11 13.40 -9.37
CA ILE A 152 -0.10 11.94 -9.25
C ILE A 152 0.93 11.29 -10.18
N GLY A 153 1.17 11.87 -11.36
CA GLY A 153 2.21 11.43 -12.29
C GLY A 153 3.62 11.61 -11.72
N GLU A 154 3.89 12.75 -11.07
CA GLU A 154 5.17 12.98 -10.38
C GLU A 154 5.38 11.96 -9.24
N LEU A 155 4.33 11.59 -8.52
CA LEU A 155 4.42 10.52 -7.51
C LEU A 155 4.66 9.14 -8.17
N ALA A 156 3.94 8.82 -9.25
CA ALA A 156 4.11 7.56 -9.97
C ALA A 156 5.56 7.40 -10.49
N GLU A 157 6.15 8.46 -11.03
CA GLU A 157 7.55 8.47 -11.48
C GLU A 157 8.53 8.22 -10.31
N LYS A 158 8.30 8.82 -9.14
CA LYS A 158 9.12 8.57 -7.94
C LYS A 158 9.01 7.11 -7.47
N VAL A 159 7.80 6.55 -7.49
CA VAL A 159 7.53 5.16 -7.09
C VAL A 159 8.20 4.19 -8.06
N GLU A 160 8.08 4.42 -9.37
CA GLU A 160 8.72 3.61 -10.40
C GLU A 160 10.24 3.70 -10.32
N ALA A 161 10.79 4.92 -10.19
CA ALA A 161 12.21 5.13 -10.00
C ALA A 161 12.72 4.37 -8.77
N PHE A 162 12.03 4.48 -7.63
CA PHE A 162 12.40 3.73 -6.42
C PHE A 162 12.36 2.21 -6.63
N THR A 163 11.26 1.70 -7.18
CA THR A 163 11.03 0.24 -7.30
C THR A 163 11.84 -0.44 -8.40
N SER A 164 12.35 0.31 -9.38
CA SER A 164 13.17 -0.23 -10.49
C SER A 164 14.52 -0.80 -10.07
N HIS A 165 15.01 -0.42 -8.88
CA HIS A 165 16.31 -0.89 -8.35
C HIS A 165 16.24 -2.28 -7.70
N PHE A 166 15.03 -2.84 -7.54
CA PHE A 166 14.82 -4.11 -6.84
C PHE A 166 14.50 -5.23 -7.84
N ASP A 167 15.12 -6.37 -7.64
CA ASP A 167 14.92 -7.55 -8.48
C ASP A 167 13.45 -8.01 -8.49
N ILE A 168 13.05 -8.65 -9.58
CA ILE A 168 11.73 -9.30 -9.72
C ILE A 168 11.97 -10.82 -9.69
N PRO A 169 11.61 -11.52 -8.60
CA PRO A 169 11.72 -12.97 -8.55
C PRO A 169 10.85 -13.60 -9.65
N GLY A 170 11.45 -14.45 -10.47
CA GLY A 170 10.75 -15.03 -11.61
C GLY A 170 11.70 -15.54 -12.67
N ASN A 171 11.15 -15.79 -13.87
CA ASN A 171 11.96 -16.18 -15.01
C ASN A 171 12.58 -14.92 -15.63
N PRO A 172 13.91 -14.81 -15.76
CA PRO A 172 14.55 -13.63 -16.35
C PRO A 172 14.22 -13.43 -17.83
N GLU A 173 13.66 -14.43 -18.51
CA GLU A 173 13.32 -14.39 -19.94
C GLU A 173 11.86 -13.97 -20.23
N PHE A 174 11.00 -13.82 -19.21
CA PHE A 174 9.56 -13.55 -19.37
C PHE A 174 9.00 -12.57 -18.35
#